data_AF-A0A1V4MLW7-F1
#
_entry.id   AF-A0A1V4MLW7-F1
#
_cell.length_a   1.000
_cell.length_b   1.000
_cell.length_c   1.000
_cell.angle_alpha   90.00
_cell.angle_beta   90.00
_cell.angle_gamma   90.00
#
_symmetry.space_group_name_H-M   'P 1'
#
loop_
_entity.id
_entity.type
_entity.pdbx_description
1 polymer ?
#
loop_
_entity_poly.entity_id
_entity_poly.type
_entity_poly.pdbx_seq_one_letter_code
_entity_poly.pdbx_strand_id
1 'polypeptide(L)'
;MKKVLITSMIAGLFMFLVLCAVGDAGAVDSVEGFWTSIDEETNEPTAFWELTVRNGELTGTIVKLPEGKDPEAVCEECSDEYKDKPIIGTTWLHLKKRNDDGVWEDGFIIDSGKGKQYKAKVWAEDGDLKVRGYIGFLYRTQTWKRVDDPR
;
A
#
# COMPACT_ATOMS: atom_id res chain seq x y z
N MET A 1 64.42 49.86 21.05
CA MET A 1 64.39 49.92 19.57
C MET A 1 63.17 49.14 19.07
N LYS A 2 62.26 49.80 18.32
CA LYS A 2 61.41 49.35 17.18
C LYS A 2 60.93 47.87 17.21
N LYS A 3 59.65 47.44 17.10
CA LYS A 3 58.40 47.92 16.43
C LYS A 3 57.19 47.18 17.07
N VAL A 4 56.10 47.86 17.47
CA VAL A 4 54.79 48.06 16.78
C VAL A 4 53.98 46.79 16.45
N LEU A 5 52.88 46.63 17.22
CA LEU A 5 51.48 46.21 16.93
C LEU A 5 51.17 45.40 15.65
N ILE A 6 50.42 44.29 15.79
CA ILE A 6 49.18 44.01 15.01
C ILE A 6 48.19 43.18 15.86
N THR A 7 46.97 43.71 15.96
CA THR A 7 45.73 43.19 16.53
C THR A 7 45.15 42.02 15.72
N SER A 8 44.59 40.99 16.34
CA SER A 8 43.33 40.38 15.86
C SER A 8 42.70 39.48 16.93
N MET A 9 41.46 39.80 17.27
CA MET A 9 40.50 38.91 17.93
C MET A 9 40.32 37.61 17.14
N ILE A 10 40.04 36.50 17.82
CA ILE A 10 38.93 35.58 17.50
C ILE A 10 38.61 34.81 18.80
N ALA A 11 37.44 35.10 19.36
CA ALA A 11 36.80 34.27 20.37
C ALA A 11 36.32 32.98 19.67
N GLY A 12 36.95 31.84 19.98
CA GLY A 12 36.56 30.53 19.46
C GLY A 12 35.61 29.81 20.41
N LEU A 13 34.33 30.18 20.39
CA LEU A 13 33.23 29.45 21.01
C LEU A 13 33.14 28.07 20.33
N PHE A 14 33.70 27.02 20.93
CA PHE A 14 33.48 25.65 20.42
C PHE A 14 32.07 25.20 20.80
N MET A 15 31.18 25.50 19.86
CA MET A 15 29.76 25.23 19.85
C MET A 15 29.48 23.73 20.04
N PHE A 16 28.65 23.43 21.03
CA PHE A 16 28.06 22.11 21.25
C PHE A 16 27.26 21.73 20.00
N LEU A 17 27.79 20.81 19.19
CA LEU A 17 27.13 20.32 17.99
C LEU A 17 26.07 19.29 18.42
N VAL A 18 24.91 19.80 18.83
CA VAL A 18 23.71 18.97 19.02
C VAL A 18 23.31 18.51 17.63
N LEU A 19 23.66 17.27 17.31
CA LEU A 19 23.20 16.57 16.11
C LEU A 19 21.69 16.34 16.30
N CYS A 20 20.87 17.24 15.75
CA CYS A 20 19.45 16.97 15.61
C CYS A 20 19.32 15.72 14.74
N ALA A 21 18.93 14.59 15.34
CA ALA A 21 18.45 13.45 14.59
C ALA A 21 17.23 13.94 13.78
N VAL A 22 17.44 14.15 12.49
CA VAL A 22 16.35 14.37 11.55
C VAL A 22 15.60 13.05 11.55
N GLY A 23 14.40 13.05 12.14
CA GLY A 23 13.55 11.86 12.13
C GLY A 23 13.37 11.41 10.69
N ASP A 24 13.54 10.11 10.46
CA ASP A 24 13.14 9.46 9.21
C ASP A 24 11.66 9.80 9.00
N ALA A 25 11.38 10.74 8.10
CA ALA A 25 10.05 10.91 7.57
C ALA A 25 9.81 9.65 6.76
N GLY A 26 9.32 8.60 7.43
CA GLY A 26 9.12 7.29 6.84
C GLY A 26 8.40 7.46 5.51
N ALA A 27 9.11 7.18 4.43
CA ALA A 27 8.55 7.27 3.10
C ALA A 27 7.34 6.32 3.06
N VAL A 28 6.15 6.89 2.80
CA VAL A 28 4.94 6.11 2.58
C VAL A 28 5.21 5.16 1.42
N ASP A 29 4.91 3.87 1.59
CA ASP A 29 5.16 2.91 0.51
C ASP A 29 4.27 3.29 -0.69
N SER A 30 4.81 3.20 -1.91
CA SER A 30 4.12 3.65 -3.13
C SER A 30 2.82 2.88 -3.39
N VAL A 31 2.64 1.73 -2.75
CA VAL A 31 1.41 0.92 -2.79
C VAL A 31 0.32 1.41 -1.83
N GLU A 32 0.64 2.20 -0.80
CA GLU A 32 -0.34 2.65 0.20
C GLU A 32 -1.31 3.71 -0.35
N GLY A 33 -2.54 3.71 0.18
CA GLY A 33 -3.63 4.64 -0.15
C GLY A 33 -4.76 3.99 -0.95
N PHE A 34 -5.50 4.81 -1.71
CA PHE A 34 -6.73 4.36 -2.39
C PHE A 34 -6.52 3.96 -3.85
N TRP A 35 -7.20 2.89 -4.25
CA TRP A 35 -7.12 2.30 -5.58
C TRP A 35 -8.50 1.81 -6.04
N THR A 36 -8.75 1.81 -7.34
CA THR A 36 -9.92 1.16 -7.94
C THR A 36 -9.49 0.00 -8.82
N SER A 37 -10.08 -1.17 -8.60
CA SER A 37 -9.87 -2.35 -9.44
C SER A 37 -10.75 -2.27 -10.68
N ILE A 38 -10.20 -2.54 -11.85
CA ILE A 38 -10.89 -2.41 -13.14
C ILE A 38 -11.16 -3.78 -13.75
N ASP A 39 -12.37 -4.00 -14.23
CA ASP A 39 -12.69 -5.14 -15.08
C ASP A 39 -12.10 -4.92 -16.48
N GLU A 40 -11.22 -5.82 -16.93
CA GLU A 40 -10.48 -5.63 -18.20
C GLU A 40 -11.35 -5.82 -19.46
N GLU A 41 -12.55 -6.41 -19.34
CA GLU A 41 -13.46 -6.63 -20.48
C GLU A 41 -14.39 -5.43 -20.68
N THR A 42 -14.90 -4.89 -19.58
CA THR A 42 -15.88 -3.79 -19.57
C THR A 42 -15.25 -2.42 -19.32
N ASN A 43 -14.02 -2.40 -18.79
CA ASN A 43 -13.29 -1.21 -18.34
C ASN A 43 -14.00 -0.43 -17.21
N GLU A 44 -14.89 -1.09 -16.47
CA GLU A 44 -15.66 -0.52 -15.37
C GLU A 44 -14.99 -0.81 -14.01
N PRO A 45 -15.16 0.09 -13.01
CA PRO A 45 -14.76 -0.18 -11.63
C PRO A 45 -15.47 -1.40 -11.05
N THR A 46 -14.72 -2.22 -10.31
CA THR A 46 -15.25 -3.42 -9.64
C THR A 46 -15.31 -3.25 -8.13
N ALA A 47 -14.34 -2.55 -7.54
CA ALA A 47 -14.30 -2.19 -6.12
C ALA A 47 -13.29 -1.07 -5.89
N PHE A 48 -13.49 -0.33 -4.80
CA PHE A 48 -12.56 0.68 -4.32
C PHE A 48 -11.87 0.17 -3.05
N TRP A 49 -10.55 0.27 -3.02
CA TRP A 49 -9.67 -0.36 -2.06
C TRP A 49 -8.86 0.67 -1.30
N GLU A 50 -8.62 0.41 -0.02
CA GLU A 50 -7.60 1.07 0.79
C GLU A 50 -6.48 0.06 1.07
N LEU A 51 -5.26 0.40 0.66
CA LEU A 51 -4.06 -0.37 0.96
C LEU A 51 -3.26 0.31 2.06
N THR A 52 -2.86 -0.45 3.08
CA THR A 52 -2.07 0.06 4.20
C THR A 52 -0.94 -0.89 4.55
N VAL A 53 0.22 -0.34 4.91
CA VAL A 53 1.35 -1.09 5.44
C VAL A 53 1.39 -0.89 6.95
N ARG A 54 1.22 -1.98 7.70
CA ARG A 54 1.30 -1.96 9.17
C ARG A 54 2.09 -3.17 9.65
N ASN A 55 3.02 -2.94 10.58
CA ASN A 55 3.87 -3.98 11.16
C ASN A 55 4.61 -4.84 10.11
N GLY A 56 4.96 -4.25 8.96
CA GLY A 56 5.64 -4.96 7.88
C GLY A 56 4.73 -5.83 7.00
N GLU A 57 3.41 -5.75 7.17
CA GLU A 57 2.43 -6.43 6.32
C GLU A 57 1.63 -5.41 5.50
N LEU A 58 1.45 -5.69 4.21
CA LEU A 58 0.54 -4.95 3.34
C LEU A 58 -0.83 -5.60 3.40
N THR A 59 -1.83 -4.79 3.76
CA THR A 59 -3.23 -5.20 3.79
C THR A 59 -4.05 -4.38 2.81
N GLY A 60 -5.10 -4.99 2.25
CA GLY A 60 -6.05 -4.30 1.37
C GLY A 60 -7.49 -4.58 1.77
N THR A 61 -8.25 -3.51 1.97
CA THR A 61 -9.65 -3.53 2.41
C THR A 61 -10.51 -2.86 1.35
N ILE A 62 -11.65 -3.46 1.00
CA ILE A 62 -12.63 -2.79 0.14
C ILE A 62 -13.36 -1.77 1.00
N VAL A 63 -13.33 -0.50 0.58
CA VAL A 63 -13.96 0.62 1.31
C VAL A 63 -15.24 1.12 0.66
N LYS A 64 -15.46 0.80 -0.63
CA LYS A 64 -16.67 1.15 -1.37
C LYS A 64 -16.87 0.21 -2.55
N LEU A 65 -18.13 -0.05 -2.88
CA LEU A 65 -18.53 -0.73 -4.10
C LEU A 65 -19.04 0.27 -5.16
N PRO A 66 -18.94 -0.06 -6.46
CA PRO A 66 -19.52 0.77 -7.53
C PRO A 66 -21.02 1.01 -7.33
N GLU A 67 -21.53 2.09 -7.94
CA GLU A 67 -22.96 2.39 -7.92
C GLU A 67 -23.81 1.23 -8.47
N GLY A 68 -24.98 1.01 -7.88
CA GLY A 68 -25.86 -0.11 -8.24
C GLY A 68 -25.47 -1.46 -7.64
N LYS A 69 -24.36 -1.55 -6.88
CA LYS A 69 -24.07 -2.69 -6.02
C LYS A 69 -24.62 -2.45 -4.61
N ASP A 70 -24.99 -3.55 -3.95
CA ASP A 70 -25.47 -3.52 -2.56
C ASP A 70 -24.30 -3.23 -1.60
N PRO A 71 -24.31 -2.11 -0.86
CA PRO A 71 -23.26 -1.78 0.11
C PRO A 71 -23.24 -2.70 1.34
N GLU A 72 -24.33 -3.42 1.61
CA GLU A 72 -24.44 -4.38 2.71
C GLU A 72 -24.12 -5.82 2.27
N ALA A 73 -23.71 -6.01 1.01
CA ALA A 73 -23.38 -7.32 0.47
C ALA A 73 -22.33 -8.04 1.32
N VAL A 74 -22.54 -9.35 1.49
CA VAL A 74 -21.62 -10.26 2.16
C VAL A 74 -21.01 -11.25 1.15
N CYS A 75 -19.86 -11.84 1.47
CA CYS A 75 -19.29 -12.89 0.63
C CYS A 75 -19.97 -14.24 0.88
N GLU A 76 -21.05 -14.51 0.15
CA GLU A 76 -21.80 -15.76 0.28
C GLU A 76 -21.02 -16.99 -0.23
N GLU A 77 -20.20 -16.81 -1.26
CA GLU A 77 -19.40 -17.88 -1.88
C GLU A 77 -18.12 -18.20 -1.08
N CYS A 78 -17.70 -17.33 -0.16
CA CYS A 78 -16.51 -17.53 0.66
C CYS A 78 -16.68 -18.69 1.65
N SER A 79 -15.58 -19.34 2.02
CA SER A 79 -15.54 -20.36 3.07
C SER A 79 -14.88 -19.85 4.36
N ASP A 80 -14.92 -20.69 5.39
CA ASP A 80 -14.16 -20.54 6.64
C ASP A 80 -14.40 -19.17 7.32
N GLU A 81 -13.34 -18.46 7.68
CA GLU A 81 -13.44 -17.17 8.38
C GLU A 81 -14.00 -16.04 7.52
N TYR A 82 -14.09 -16.24 6.21
CA TYR A 82 -14.59 -15.24 5.25
C TYR A 82 -16.06 -15.45 4.87
N LYS A 83 -16.66 -16.59 5.24
CA LYS A 83 -18.08 -16.86 4.99
C LYS A 83 -18.95 -15.78 5.64
N ASP A 84 -19.85 -15.20 4.85
CA ASP A 84 -20.82 -14.19 5.26
C ASP A 84 -20.19 -12.91 5.87
N LYS A 85 -18.90 -12.67 5.61
CA LYS A 85 -18.26 -11.41 5.96
C LYS A 85 -18.75 -10.29 5.04
N PRO A 86 -19.00 -9.08 5.57
CA PRO A 86 -19.29 -7.90 4.75
C PRO A 86 -18.19 -7.68 3.72
N ILE A 87 -18.56 -7.42 2.46
CA ILE A 87 -17.60 -7.12 1.39
C ILE A 87 -16.85 -5.82 1.73
N ILE A 88 -17.57 -4.79 2.13
CA ILE A 88 -16.99 -3.53 2.59
C ILE A 88 -16.47 -3.68 4.03
N GLY A 89 -15.26 -3.19 4.29
CA GLY A 89 -14.65 -3.15 5.62
C GLY A 89 -13.92 -4.43 6.04
N THR A 90 -14.05 -5.53 5.29
CA THR A 90 -13.25 -6.74 5.48
C THR A 90 -11.92 -6.62 4.72
N THR A 91 -10.83 -7.06 5.34
CA THR A 91 -9.51 -7.12 4.69
C THR A 91 -9.39 -8.38 3.84
N TRP A 92 -9.30 -8.20 2.52
CA TRP A 92 -9.29 -9.28 1.53
C TRP A 92 -7.91 -9.56 0.94
N LEU A 93 -6.95 -8.64 1.11
CA LEU A 93 -5.56 -8.79 0.67
C LEU A 93 -4.65 -8.78 1.91
N HIS A 94 -3.76 -9.77 2.00
CA HIS A 94 -2.76 -9.91 3.07
C HIS A 94 -1.44 -10.35 2.47
N LEU A 95 -0.39 -9.51 2.54
CA LEU A 95 0.95 -9.81 2.02
C LEU A 95 2.00 -9.48 3.08
N LYS A 96 2.91 -10.42 3.35
CA LYS A 96 3.76 -10.39 4.55
C LYS A 96 5.20 -9.98 4.28
N LYS A 97 5.57 -9.84 3.01
CA LYS A 97 6.95 -9.58 2.63
C LYS A 97 7.02 -8.57 1.51
N ARG A 98 7.87 -7.57 1.68
CA ARG A 98 8.32 -6.66 0.63
C ARG A 98 9.74 -7.02 0.23
N ASN A 99 10.00 -7.20 -1.06
CA ASN A 99 11.35 -7.41 -1.57
C ASN A 99 12.04 -6.07 -1.91
N ASP A 100 13.32 -6.15 -2.32
CA ASP A 100 14.13 -4.97 -2.63
C ASP A 100 13.61 -4.20 -3.87
N ASP A 101 12.91 -4.87 -4.78
CA ASP A 101 12.27 -4.27 -5.96
C ASP A 101 10.94 -3.56 -5.62
N GLY A 102 10.52 -3.54 -4.36
CA GLY A 102 9.24 -2.96 -3.93
C GLY A 102 8.01 -3.81 -4.25
N VAL A 103 8.21 -5.09 -4.54
CA VAL A 103 7.14 -6.06 -4.75
C VAL A 103 6.74 -6.68 -3.41
N TRP A 104 5.47 -6.57 -3.09
CA TRP A 104 4.82 -7.25 -1.98
C TRP A 104 4.40 -8.66 -2.39
N GLU A 105 4.71 -9.65 -1.55
CA GLU A 105 4.48 -11.08 -1.77
C GLU A 105 4.27 -11.82 -0.43
N ASP A 106 4.26 -13.15 -0.50
CA ASP A 106 4.06 -14.06 0.63
C ASP A 106 2.73 -13.85 1.37
N GLY A 107 1.65 -14.17 0.65
CA GLY A 107 0.30 -14.06 1.16
C GLY A 107 -0.73 -14.24 0.06
N PHE A 108 -1.91 -13.67 0.24
CA PHE A 108 -3.07 -13.96 -0.58
C PHE A 108 -4.00 -12.77 -0.80
N ILE A 109 -4.81 -12.88 -1.84
CA ILE A 109 -6.01 -12.07 -2.07
C ILE A 109 -7.22 -12.99 -2.20
N ILE A 110 -8.36 -12.58 -1.67
CA ILE A 110 -9.63 -13.27 -1.85
C ILE A 110 -10.50 -12.48 -2.81
N ASP A 111 -10.99 -13.16 -3.85
CA ASP A 111 -12.04 -12.65 -4.72
C ASP A 111 -13.39 -12.84 -4.02
N SER A 112 -13.89 -11.76 -3.41
CA SER A 112 -15.17 -11.77 -2.68
C SER A 112 -16.40 -12.03 -3.56
N GLY A 113 -16.27 -11.90 -4.88
CA GLY A 113 -17.34 -12.25 -5.82
C GLY A 113 -17.38 -13.74 -6.18
N LYS A 114 -16.28 -14.47 -5.95
CA LYS A 114 -16.15 -15.91 -6.28
C LYS A 114 -15.83 -16.80 -5.08
N GLY A 115 -15.60 -16.22 -3.91
CA GLY A 115 -15.21 -16.94 -2.70
C GLY A 115 -13.83 -17.62 -2.77
N LYS A 116 -12.98 -17.22 -3.72
CA LYS A 116 -11.71 -17.92 -4.01
C LYS A 116 -10.52 -17.13 -3.51
N GLN A 117 -9.65 -17.84 -2.79
CA GLN A 117 -8.35 -17.33 -2.35
C GLN A 117 -7.26 -17.65 -3.37
N TYR A 118 -6.44 -16.66 -3.68
CA TYR A 118 -5.30 -16.77 -4.59
C TYR A 118 -4.03 -16.32 -3.90
N LYS A 119 -2.91 -17.01 -4.13
CA LYS A 119 -1.60 -16.43 -3.80
C LYS A 119 -1.44 -15.13 -4.57
N ALA A 120 -0.93 -14.09 -3.94
CA ALA A 120 -0.87 -12.76 -4.54
C ALA A 120 0.53 -12.13 -4.56
N LYS A 121 0.73 -11.20 -5.49
CA LYS A 121 1.79 -10.20 -5.49
C LYS A 121 1.24 -8.83 -5.83
N VAL A 122 1.81 -7.77 -5.25
CA VAL A 122 1.40 -6.38 -5.49
C VAL A 122 2.64 -5.50 -5.67
N TRP A 123 2.64 -4.63 -6.68
CA TRP A 123 3.69 -3.64 -6.88
C TRP A 123 3.14 -2.39 -7.57
N ALA A 124 3.79 -1.25 -7.35
CA ALA A 124 3.50 -0.02 -8.07
C ALA A 124 4.34 0.03 -9.36
N GLU A 125 3.72 0.46 -10.46
CA GLU A 125 4.36 0.56 -11.77
C GLU A 125 3.68 1.69 -12.55
N ASP A 126 4.46 2.69 -12.99
CA ASP A 126 3.99 3.83 -13.79
C ASP A 126 2.78 4.58 -13.19
N GLY A 127 2.70 4.68 -11.87
CA GLY A 127 1.59 5.33 -11.14
C GLY A 127 0.33 4.47 -10.98
N ASP A 128 0.31 3.29 -11.57
CA ASP A 128 -0.70 2.27 -11.35
C ASP A 128 -0.26 1.26 -10.28
N LEU A 129 -1.22 0.48 -9.78
CA LEU A 129 -0.95 -0.68 -8.94
C LEU A 129 -1.20 -1.95 -9.74
N LYS A 130 -0.21 -2.83 -9.79
CA LYS A 130 -0.35 -4.17 -10.38
C LYS A 130 -0.66 -5.17 -9.28
N VAL A 131 -1.76 -5.91 -9.45
CA VAL A 131 -2.19 -6.94 -8.51
C VAL A 131 -2.25 -8.27 -9.26
N ARG A 132 -1.37 -9.21 -8.89
CA ARG A 132 -1.26 -10.51 -9.55
C ARG A 132 -1.75 -11.62 -8.64
N GLY A 133 -2.70 -12.41 -9.13
CA GLY A 133 -3.18 -13.63 -8.48
C GLY A 133 -2.67 -14.88 -9.19
N TYR A 134 -2.38 -15.94 -8.43
CA TYR A 134 -1.84 -17.20 -8.92
C TYR A 134 -2.76 -18.39 -8.61
N ILE A 135 -2.84 -19.33 -9.56
CA ILE A 135 -3.36 -20.70 -9.37
C ILE A 135 -2.27 -21.66 -9.83
N GLY A 136 -1.53 -22.24 -8.87
CA GLY A 136 -0.34 -23.04 -9.20
C GLY A 136 0.70 -22.21 -9.96
N PHE A 137 1.01 -22.62 -11.20
CA PHE A 137 1.96 -21.93 -12.08
C PHE A 137 1.31 -20.89 -13.00
N LEU A 138 -0.02 -20.87 -13.11
CA LEU A 138 -0.76 -19.89 -13.91
C LEU A 138 -1.04 -18.64 -13.08
N TYR A 139 -1.04 -17.48 -13.74
CA TYR A 139 -1.34 -16.22 -13.09
C TYR A 139 -2.12 -15.27 -14.00
N ARG A 140 -2.83 -14.34 -13.37
CA ARG A 140 -3.39 -13.15 -14.01
C ARG A 140 -2.93 -11.93 -13.24
N THR A 141 -2.62 -10.84 -13.95
CA THR A 141 -2.34 -9.54 -13.36
C THR A 141 -3.47 -8.60 -13.73
N GLN A 142 -4.03 -7.90 -12.75
CA GLN A 142 -4.93 -6.77 -12.97
C GLN A 142 -4.16 -5.47 -12.72
N THR A 143 -4.57 -4.42 -13.43
CA THR A 143 -4.10 -3.05 -13.21
C THR A 143 -5.18 -2.27 -12.47
N TRP A 144 -4.82 -1.71 -11.32
CA TRP A 144 -5.70 -0.87 -10.52
C TRP A 144 -5.25 0.59 -10.65
N LYS A 145 -6.22 1.50 -10.65
CA LYS A 145 -5.98 2.94 -10.84
C LYS A 145 -6.02 3.68 -9.52
N ARG A 146 -5.09 4.62 -9.34
CA ARG A 146 -5.04 5.51 -8.17
C ARG A 146 -6.31 6.37 -8.14
N VAL A 147 -6.88 6.56 -6.96
CA VAL A 147 -8.03 7.45 -6.73
C VAL A 147 -7.86 8.23 -5.43
N ASP A 148 -8.63 9.29 -5.26
CA ASP A 148 -8.80 9.96 -3.96
C ASP A 148 -9.68 9.10 -3.02
N ASP A 149 -9.73 9.45 -1.73
CA ASP A 149 -10.55 8.75 -0.74
C ASP A 149 -12.02 8.68 -1.20
N PRO A 150 -12.57 7.48 -1.45
CA PRO A 150 -13.86 7.33 -2.12
C PRO A 150 -15.07 7.26 -1.16
N ARG A 151 -14.83 7.31 0.15
CA ARG A 151 -15.82 7.13 1.22
C ARG A 151 -16.73 8.34 1.44
#